data_AF-A0A170UL52-F1
#
_entry.id   AF-A0A170UL52-F1
#
_cell.length_a   1.000
_cell.length_b   1.000
_cell.length_c   1.000
_cell.angle_alpha   90.00
_cell.angle_beta   90.00
_cell.angle_gamma   90.00
#
_symmetry.space_group_name_H-M   'P 1'
#
loop_
_entity.id
_entity.type
_entity.pdbx_description
1 polymer ?
#
loop_
_entity_poly.entity_id
_entity_poly.type
_entity_poly.pdbx_seq_one_letter_code
_entity_poly.pdbx_strand_id
1 'polypeptide(L)'
;MGAAGLMLPASSRLARAADFRPDVHGLPPVPGMLGDRLANEFWYQFDEATYFRQTPQLADAYAAVAAHVGGNPLKGVRDAWVRTGTAAGYPETYAAFLRPVREPLRVISEVQVEVFRFYYGHRYDRILTAMSYFAQGVLFDPRRAPVQSEVHTMDGDPPLAYHTWHAYQFASVLLDIDRRFWRAMIPINGFAWALQLIARPNTRKVNPPLPRETVARVAASWLPKSVRRVDADLLELYRPGTSPRTDAASGQLG
;
A
#
# COMPACT_ATOMS: atom_id res chain seq x y z
N MET A 1 26.86 -8.06 48.38
CA MET A 1 26.30 -9.28 47.78
C MET A 1 24.87 -8.94 47.37
N GLY A 2 24.37 -9.04 46.15
CA GLY A 2 24.84 -9.34 44.81
C GLY A 2 23.68 -8.87 43.91
N ALA A 3 23.94 -8.09 42.86
CA ALA A 3 23.97 -8.52 41.47
C ALA A 3 22.95 -7.69 40.69
N ALA A 4 23.43 -6.60 40.10
CA ALA A 4 22.72 -5.79 39.14
C ALA A 4 22.60 -6.55 37.82
N GLY A 5 21.36 -6.87 37.41
CA GLY A 5 21.06 -7.41 36.09
C GLY A 5 20.96 -6.26 35.08
N LEU A 6 22.04 -6.02 34.35
CA LEU A 6 22.06 -5.21 33.14
C LEU A 6 21.16 -5.88 32.09
N MET A 7 19.95 -5.37 31.89
CA MET A 7 19.19 -5.65 30.67
C MET A 7 19.70 -4.74 29.56
N LEU A 8 20.38 -5.35 28.59
CA LEU A 8 20.72 -4.73 27.32
C LEU A 8 19.42 -4.36 26.59
N PRO A 9 19.25 -3.14 26.07
CA PRO A 9 18.17 -2.86 25.15
C PRO A 9 18.43 -3.63 23.85
N ALA A 10 17.47 -4.49 23.47
CA ALA A 10 17.38 -5.03 22.12
C ALA A 10 17.26 -3.87 21.14
N SER A 11 18.41 -3.47 20.60
CA SER A 11 18.49 -2.44 19.59
C SER A 11 17.79 -2.97 18.34
N SER A 12 16.65 -2.38 17.98
CA SER A 12 16.00 -2.55 16.68
C SER A 12 16.90 -1.94 15.60
N ARG A 13 17.99 -2.64 15.31
CA ARG A 13 18.80 -2.41 14.13
C ARG A 13 18.05 -3.01 12.96
N LEU A 14 17.26 -2.21 12.26
CA LEU A 14 17.47 -2.15 10.81
C LEU A 14 18.89 -1.60 10.63
N ALA A 15 19.87 -2.48 10.88
CA ALA A 15 21.26 -2.18 10.60
C ALA A 15 21.28 -1.87 9.11
N ARG A 16 21.84 -0.71 8.79
CA ARG A 16 22.18 -0.23 7.47
C ARG A 16 22.93 -1.32 6.69
N ALA A 17 22.19 -2.26 6.11
CA ALA A 17 22.70 -3.35 5.31
C ALA A 17 22.69 -2.86 3.87
N ALA A 18 23.75 -2.16 3.48
CA ALA A 18 23.88 -1.66 2.12
C ALA A 18 23.96 -2.77 1.06
N ASP A 19 24.12 -4.05 1.44
CA ASP A 19 24.30 -5.15 0.47
C ASP A 19 23.56 -6.47 0.78
N PHE A 20 22.74 -6.56 1.83
CA PHE A 20 21.91 -7.77 2.02
C PHE A 20 20.59 -7.62 1.28
N ARG A 21 20.45 -8.33 0.16
CA ARG A 21 19.16 -8.56 -0.50
C ARG A 21 18.75 -10.00 -0.23
N PRO A 22 17.59 -10.28 0.38
CA PRO A 22 17.16 -11.64 0.56
C PRO A 22 16.94 -12.29 -0.81
N ASP A 23 17.77 -13.28 -1.12
CA ASP A 23 17.40 -14.33 -2.06
C ASP A 23 16.24 -15.14 -1.43
N VAL A 24 15.35 -15.72 -2.25
CA VAL A 24 14.26 -16.57 -1.78
C VAL A 24 14.79 -17.71 -0.90
N HIS A 25 16.03 -18.14 -1.16
CA HIS A 25 16.76 -19.16 -0.39
C HIS A 25 17.20 -18.71 1.01
N GLY A 26 17.27 -17.40 1.28
CA GLY A 26 17.62 -16.84 2.59
C GLY A 26 16.41 -16.53 3.48
N LEU A 27 15.18 -16.73 2.98
CA LEU A 27 13.96 -16.44 3.74
C LEU A 27 13.62 -17.57 4.72
N PRO A 28 13.15 -17.25 5.94
CA PRO A 28 12.75 -18.26 6.91
C PRO A 28 11.62 -19.13 6.33
N PRO A 29 11.61 -20.45 6.62
CA PRO A 29 10.49 -21.31 6.25
C PRO A 29 9.23 -20.90 7.05
N VAL A 30 8.09 -20.89 6.37
CA VAL A 30 6.78 -20.63 7.00
C VAL A 30 5.84 -21.77 6.58
N PRO A 31 5.64 -22.79 7.44
CA PRO A 31 4.77 -23.93 7.12
C PRO A 31 3.34 -23.47 6.80
N GLY A 32 2.78 -23.96 5.68
CA GLY A 32 1.42 -23.63 5.25
C GLY A 32 1.28 -22.33 4.45
N MET A 33 2.37 -21.59 4.20
CA MET A 33 2.36 -20.43 3.29
C MET A 33 2.07 -20.87 1.85
N LEU A 34 1.22 -20.11 1.14
CA LEU A 34 0.89 -20.34 -0.27
C LEU A 34 1.23 -19.12 -1.11
N GLY A 35 1.52 -19.35 -2.40
CA GLY A 35 1.92 -18.31 -3.34
C GLY A 35 3.42 -18.03 -3.33
N ASP A 36 3.82 -16.87 -3.85
CA ASP A 36 5.23 -16.50 -3.95
C ASP A 36 5.82 -16.14 -2.57
N ARG A 37 6.92 -16.80 -2.20
CA ARG A 37 7.53 -16.65 -0.86
C ARG A 37 8.12 -15.25 -0.63
N LEU A 38 8.73 -14.65 -1.64
CA LEU A 38 9.32 -13.33 -1.51
C LEU A 38 8.24 -12.26 -1.37
N ALA A 39 7.16 -12.37 -2.15
CA ALA A 39 6.02 -11.47 -2.07
C ALA A 39 5.29 -11.60 -0.73
N ASN A 40 5.07 -12.82 -0.22
CA ASN A 40 4.51 -13.02 1.12
C ASN A 40 5.39 -12.37 2.19
N GLU A 41 6.69 -12.64 2.20
CA GLU A 41 7.58 -12.06 3.21
C GLU A 41 7.64 -10.53 3.11
N PHE A 42 7.68 -9.99 1.89
CA PHE A 42 7.61 -8.55 1.67
C PHE A 42 6.33 -7.95 2.28
N TRP A 43 5.15 -8.48 1.96
CA TRP A 43 3.89 -7.93 2.47
C TRP A 43 3.75 -8.12 3.98
N TYR A 44 4.18 -9.27 4.49
CA TYR A 44 4.27 -9.50 5.93
C TYR A 44 5.11 -8.41 6.61
N GLN A 45 6.34 -8.15 6.16
CA GLN A 45 7.19 -7.14 6.76
C GLN A 45 6.69 -5.71 6.53
N PHE A 46 6.07 -5.43 5.38
CA PHE A 46 5.45 -4.15 5.11
C PHE A 46 4.34 -3.86 6.14
N ASP A 47 3.48 -4.84 6.41
CA ASP A 47 2.43 -4.73 7.42
C ASP A 47 3.00 -4.64 8.85
N GLU A 48 4.04 -5.41 9.18
CA GLU A 48 4.72 -5.30 10.48
C GLU A 48 5.26 -3.88 10.69
N ALA A 49 5.98 -3.33 9.70
CA ALA A 49 6.60 -2.02 9.81
C ALA A 49 5.56 -0.89 9.86
N THR A 50 4.46 -1.02 9.11
CA THR A 50 3.51 0.09 8.88
C THR A 50 2.24 0.02 9.72
N TYR A 51 1.87 -1.14 10.28
CA TYR A 51 0.65 -1.32 11.06
C TYR A 51 0.91 -1.94 12.45
N PHE A 52 1.61 -3.08 12.53
CA PHE A 52 1.61 -3.89 13.75
C PHE A 52 2.73 -3.57 14.74
N ARG A 53 3.91 -3.20 14.24
CA ARG A 53 5.13 -2.96 15.03
C ARG A 53 5.79 -1.64 14.62
N GLN A 54 4.97 -0.60 14.53
CA GLN A 54 5.43 0.74 14.23
C GLN A 54 6.50 1.18 15.24
N THR A 55 7.56 1.82 14.75
CA THR A 55 8.51 2.51 15.62
C THR A 55 7.82 3.71 16.28
N PRO A 56 8.29 4.18 17.45
CA PRO A 56 7.74 5.40 18.06
C PRO A 56 7.75 6.59 17.10
N GLN A 57 8.82 6.74 16.31
CA GLN A 57 8.93 7.79 15.31
C GLN A 57 7.83 7.73 14.23
N LEU A 58 7.47 6.53 13.76
CA LEU A 58 6.39 6.37 12.78
C LEU A 58 5.01 6.63 13.41
N ALA A 59 4.80 6.16 14.64
CA ALA A 59 3.57 6.43 15.39
C ALA A 59 3.37 7.93 15.61
N ASP A 60 4.43 8.66 16.01
CA ASP A 60 4.42 10.11 16.19
C ASP A 60 4.16 10.85 14.87
N ALA A 61 4.71 10.36 13.76
CA ALA A 61 4.43 10.92 12.43
C ALA A 61 2.95 10.77 12.06
N TYR A 62 2.35 9.58 12.26
CA TYR A 62 0.91 9.41 12.05
C TYR A 62 0.08 10.28 13.00
N ALA A 63 0.48 10.45 14.26
CA ALA A 63 -0.21 11.32 15.21
C ALA A 63 -0.15 12.80 14.80
N ALA A 64 0.98 13.27 14.28
CA ALA A 64 1.11 14.63 13.76
C ALA A 64 0.21 14.86 12.53
N VAL A 65 0.16 13.88 11.61
CA VAL A 65 -0.79 13.92 10.48
C VAL A 65 -2.23 13.92 10.99
N ALA A 66 -2.54 13.08 11.97
CA ALA A 66 -3.86 12.96 12.58
C ALA A 66 -4.35 14.30 13.16
N ALA A 67 -3.48 14.97 13.93
CA ALA A 67 -3.75 16.29 14.48
C ALA A 67 -4.03 17.33 13.39
N HIS A 68 -3.24 17.33 12.31
CA HIS A 68 -3.39 18.25 11.19
C HIS A 68 -4.67 18.04 10.38
N VAL A 69 -5.07 16.79 10.15
CA VAL A 69 -6.30 16.46 9.41
C VAL A 69 -7.55 16.43 10.30
N GLY A 70 -7.40 16.66 11.60
CA GLY A 70 -8.50 16.73 12.57
C GLY A 70 -9.11 15.37 12.92
N GLY A 71 -8.32 14.28 12.93
CA GLY A 71 -8.81 12.96 13.30
C GLY A 71 -7.97 11.83 12.72
N ASN A 72 -8.62 10.77 12.24
CA ASN A 72 -7.93 9.59 11.70
C ASN A 72 -7.03 9.99 10.51
N PRO A 73 -5.70 9.70 10.55
CA PRO A 73 -4.75 10.19 9.56
C PRO A 73 -4.98 9.56 8.18
N LEU A 74 -5.42 8.31 8.10
CA LEU A 74 -5.68 7.62 6.84
C LEU A 74 -6.91 8.22 6.15
N LYS A 75 -8.03 8.29 6.87
CA LYS A 75 -9.28 8.87 6.38
C LYS A 75 -9.10 10.37 6.06
N GLY A 76 -8.48 11.13 6.95
CA GLY A 76 -8.36 12.58 6.80
C GLY A 76 -7.49 13.00 5.61
N VAL A 77 -6.38 12.29 5.33
CA VAL A 77 -5.56 12.58 4.13
C VAL A 77 -6.30 12.23 2.84
N ARG A 78 -7.01 11.10 2.80
CA ARG A 78 -7.86 10.74 1.65
C ARG A 78 -8.99 11.75 1.45
N ASP A 79 -9.69 12.12 2.51
CA ASP A 79 -10.81 13.07 2.42
C ASP A 79 -10.32 14.46 1.99
N ALA A 80 -9.12 14.88 2.42
CA ALA A 80 -8.49 16.10 1.94
C ALA A 80 -8.14 16.03 0.45
N TRP A 81 -7.60 14.90 -0.02
CA TRP A 81 -7.34 14.66 -1.44
C TRP A 81 -8.63 14.74 -2.26
N VAL A 82 -9.68 14.03 -1.87
CA VAL A 82 -10.99 14.07 -2.56
C VAL A 82 -11.60 15.47 -2.56
N ARG A 83 -11.60 16.14 -1.40
CA ARG A 83 -12.16 17.49 -1.24
C ARG A 83 -11.43 18.51 -2.12
N THR A 84 -10.11 18.44 -2.20
CA THR A 84 -9.31 19.37 -3.00
C THR A 84 -9.27 19.01 -4.48
N GLY A 85 -9.31 17.71 -4.81
CA GLY A 85 -9.32 17.17 -6.17
C GLY A 85 -10.51 17.58 -7.03
N THR A 86 -11.58 18.08 -6.41
CA THR A 86 -12.77 18.61 -7.08
C THR A 86 -12.86 20.14 -7.04
N ALA A 87 -11.90 20.81 -6.41
CA ALA A 87 -11.88 22.27 -6.24
C ALA A 87 -10.96 22.98 -7.24
N ALA A 88 -11.19 24.28 -7.45
CA ALA A 88 -10.28 25.12 -8.22
C ALA A 88 -8.89 25.19 -7.57
N GLY A 89 -7.83 25.26 -8.40
CA GLY A 89 -6.44 25.34 -7.92
C GLY A 89 -5.82 24.00 -7.52
N TYR A 90 -6.46 22.87 -7.85
CA TYR A 90 -5.85 21.55 -7.74
C TYR A 90 -4.81 21.32 -8.86
N PRO A 91 -3.63 20.70 -8.58
CA PRO A 91 -3.23 20.02 -7.34
C PRO A 91 -2.54 20.89 -6.27
N GLU A 92 -2.33 22.18 -6.53
CA GLU A 92 -1.57 23.06 -5.64
C GLU A 92 -2.25 23.27 -4.29
N THR A 93 -3.59 23.30 -4.26
CA THR A 93 -4.38 23.38 -3.02
C THR A 93 -4.18 22.16 -2.13
N TYR A 94 -4.08 20.96 -2.72
CA TYR A 94 -3.79 19.74 -1.98
C TYR A 94 -2.37 19.75 -1.39
N ALA A 95 -1.39 20.13 -2.22
CA ALA A 95 -0.01 20.28 -1.78
C ALA A 95 0.12 21.32 -0.65
N ALA A 96 -0.54 22.47 -0.79
CA ALA A 96 -0.53 23.51 0.23
C ALA A 96 -1.18 23.04 1.54
N PHE A 97 -2.28 22.28 1.46
CA PHE A 97 -2.94 21.73 2.64
C PHE A 97 -2.03 20.79 3.42
N LEU A 98 -1.24 19.93 2.76
CA LEU A 98 -0.37 18.95 3.45
C LEU A 98 1.04 19.45 3.75
N ARG A 99 1.45 20.59 3.19
CA ARG A 99 2.77 21.18 3.43
C ARG A 99 3.14 21.33 4.92
N PRO A 100 2.23 21.71 5.85
CA PRO A 100 2.56 21.80 7.27
C PRO A 100 3.01 20.47 7.90
N VAL A 101 2.57 19.34 7.34
CA VAL A 101 2.95 17.99 7.80
C VAL A 101 3.89 17.29 6.83
N ARG A 102 4.67 18.04 6.04
CA ARG A 102 5.67 17.48 5.11
C ARG A 102 6.66 16.54 5.81
N GLU A 103 7.19 16.93 6.96
CA GLU A 103 8.16 16.10 7.69
C GLU A 103 7.56 14.79 8.24
N PRO A 104 6.40 14.80 8.92
CA PRO A 104 5.68 13.56 9.22
C PRO A 104 5.42 12.67 7.99
N LEU A 105 5.02 13.25 6.86
CA LEU A 105 4.83 12.50 5.61
C LEU A 105 6.14 11.90 5.08
N ARG A 106 7.27 12.59 5.25
CA ARG A 106 8.59 12.06 4.89
C ARG A 106 8.94 10.83 5.72
N VAL A 107 8.72 10.85 7.04
CA VAL A 107 8.96 9.69 7.91
C VAL A 107 8.11 8.49 7.48
N ILE A 108 6.82 8.73 7.19
CA ILE A 108 5.90 7.68 6.72
C ILE A 108 6.38 7.10 5.38
N SER A 109 6.80 7.96 4.45
CA SER A 109 7.34 7.57 3.15
C SER A 109 8.60 6.73 3.29
N GLU A 110 9.56 7.17 4.10
CA GLU A 110 10.86 6.52 4.27
C GLU A 110 10.73 5.08 4.74
N VAL A 111 9.87 4.81 5.73
CA VAL A 111 9.63 3.44 6.22
C VAL A 111 9.09 2.55 5.10
N GLN A 112 8.09 3.02 4.35
CA GLN A 112 7.50 2.24 3.26
C GLN A 112 8.53 1.96 2.15
N VAL A 113 9.26 3.00 1.74
CA VAL A 113 10.26 2.92 0.67
C VAL A 113 11.43 2.03 1.07
N GLU A 114 11.85 2.06 2.34
CA GLU A 114 12.91 1.19 2.87
C GLU A 114 12.54 -0.29 2.75
N VAL A 115 11.32 -0.67 3.13
CA VAL A 115 10.85 -2.06 2.97
C VAL A 115 10.86 -2.48 1.49
N PHE A 116 10.35 -1.64 0.58
CA PHE A 116 10.41 -1.93 -0.86
C PHE A 116 11.85 -2.09 -1.36
N ARG A 117 12.76 -1.20 -0.95
CA ARG A 117 14.17 -1.23 -1.38
C ARG A 117 14.91 -2.43 -0.80
N PHE A 118 14.60 -2.85 0.42
CA PHE A 118 15.21 -4.02 1.03
C PHE A 118 14.87 -5.29 0.22
N TYR A 119 13.60 -5.51 -0.11
CA TYR A 119 13.16 -6.72 -0.82
C TYR A 119 13.42 -6.70 -2.33
N TYR A 120 13.22 -5.54 -2.98
CA TYR A 120 13.24 -5.47 -4.45
C TYR A 120 14.33 -4.55 -5.01
N GLY A 121 14.98 -3.74 -4.17
CA GLY A 121 15.91 -2.71 -4.62
C GLY A 121 15.22 -1.72 -5.55
N HIS A 122 15.71 -1.61 -6.78
CA HIS A 122 15.12 -0.78 -7.84
C HIS A 122 14.45 -1.62 -8.94
N ARG A 123 14.16 -2.90 -8.70
CA ARG A 123 13.54 -3.81 -9.67
C ARG A 123 12.02 -3.65 -9.68
N TYR A 124 11.56 -2.63 -10.38
CA TYR A 124 10.12 -2.29 -10.48
C TYR A 124 9.29 -3.41 -11.14
N ASP A 125 9.89 -4.22 -12.00
CA ASP A 125 9.29 -5.43 -12.56
C ASP A 125 8.88 -6.43 -11.46
N ARG A 126 9.75 -6.64 -10.46
CA ARG A 126 9.45 -7.53 -9.33
C ARG A 126 8.42 -6.95 -8.37
N ILE A 127 8.47 -5.63 -8.14
CA ILE A 127 7.43 -4.93 -7.37
C ILE A 127 6.07 -5.08 -8.06
N LEU A 128 6.01 -4.88 -9.38
CA LEU A 128 4.80 -5.05 -10.17
C LEU A 128 4.23 -6.47 -10.02
N THR A 129 5.07 -7.50 -10.08
CA THR A 129 4.65 -8.89 -9.85
C THR A 129 4.09 -9.09 -8.44
N ALA A 130 4.78 -8.61 -7.40
CA ALA A 130 4.32 -8.72 -6.01
C ALA A 130 3.00 -7.98 -5.76
N MET A 131 2.84 -6.80 -6.36
CA MET A 131 1.60 -6.01 -6.35
C MET A 131 0.46 -6.72 -7.07
N SER A 132 0.76 -7.40 -8.19
CA SER A 132 -0.24 -8.20 -8.91
C SER A 132 -0.72 -9.40 -8.09
N TYR A 133 0.18 -10.09 -7.38
CA TYR A 133 -0.20 -11.21 -6.52
C TYR A 133 -1.06 -10.77 -5.33
N PHE A 134 -0.69 -9.65 -4.70
CA PHE A 134 -1.48 -9.03 -3.62
C PHE A 134 -2.89 -8.67 -4.08
N ALA A 135 -3.00 -7.93 -5.19
CA ALA A 135 -4.30 -7.52 -5.73
C ALA A 135 -5.22 -8.69 -6.11
N GLN A 136 -4.63 -9.83 -6.49
CA GLN A 136 -5.40 -11.03 -6.81
C GLN A 136 -5.82 -11.83 -5.57
N GLY A 137 -5.19 -11.61 -4.41
CA GLY A 137 -5.39 -12.40 -3.19
C GLY A 137 -4.84 -13.81 -3.29
N VAL A 138 -3.72 -14.01 -3.98
CA VAL A 138 -3.08 -15.34 -4.14
C VAL A 138 -1.95 -15.61 -3.14
N LEU A 139 -1.67 -14.66 -2.24
CA LEU A 139 -0.63 -14.75 -1.22
C LEU A 139 -1.26 -15.10 0.12
N PHE A 140 -0.90 -16.24 0.70
CA PHE A 140 -1.39 -16.69 2.00
C PHE A 140 -0.25 -16.83 3.00
N ASP A 141 -0.39 -16.15 4.13
CA ASP A 141 0.53 -16.18 5.24
C ASP A 141 -0.18 -16.60 6.55
N PRO A 142 0.06 -17.83 7.05
CA PRO A 142 -0.57 -18.31 8.28
C PRO A 142 -0.16 -17.52 9.53
N ARG A 143 0.92 -16.72 9.49
CA ARG A 143 1.31 -15.84 10.61
C ARG A 143 0.26 -14.76 10.89
N ARG A 144 -0.63 -14.47 9.93
CA ARG A 144 -1.70 -13.48 10.05
C ARG A 144 -3.03 -14.04 10.60
N ALA A 145 -3.09 -15.33 10.93
CA ALA A 145 -4.28 -15.95 11.52
C ALA A 145 -4.83 -15.24 12.78
N PRO A 146 -3.99 -14.72 13.71
CA PRO A 146 -4.48 -14.02 14.90
C PRO A 146 -5.31 -12.75 14.60
N VAL A 147 -5.10 -12.14 13.44
CA VAL A 147 -5.83 -10.93 12.98
C VAL A 147 -6.81 -11.23 11.85
N GLN A 148 -7.06 -12.52 11.55
CA GLN A 148 -8.01 -12.98 10.52
C GLN A 148 -7.76 -12.34 9.14
N SER A 149 -6.48 -12.18 8.80
CA SER A 149 -6.03 -11.57 7.53
C SER A 149 -4.95 -12.41 6.87
N GLU A 150 -5.15 -13.72 6.82
CA GLU A 150 -4.21 -14.69 6.26
C GLU A 150 -3.88 -14.47 4.78
N VAL A 151 -4.79 -13.86 4.00
CA VAL A 151 -4.53 -13.46 2.61
C VAL A 151 -4.10 -12.00 2.58
N HIS A 152 -2.93 -11.73 2.00
CA HIS A 152 -2.48 -10.36 1.76
C HIS A 152 -3.28 -9.72 0.63
N THR A 153 -4.18 -8.82 1.00
CA THR A 153 -5.03 -8.02 0.10
C THR A 153 -5.53 -6.77 0.83
N MET A 154 -5.98 -5.74 0.12
CA MET A 154 -6.79 -4.68 0.73
C MET A 154 -8.19 -5.22 1.05
N ASP A 155 -8.82 -4.72 2.10
CA ASP A 155 -10.22 -4.97 2.44
C ASP A 155 -11.18 -3.96 1.77
N GLY A 156 -12.48 -4.25 1.84
CA GLY A 156 -13.56 -3.38 1.36
C GLY A 156 -14.00 -3.58 -0.10
N ASP A 157 -15.22 -3.10 -0.41
CA ASP A 157 -15.80 -3.07 -1.75
C ASP A 157 -16.47 -1.69 -1.99
N PRO A 158 -15.86 -0.78 -2.78
CA PRO A 158 -14.55 -0.91 -3.40
C PRO A 158 -13.40 -0.87 -2.37
N PRO A 159 -12.20 -1.39 -2.71
CA PRO A 159 -11.07 -1.42 -1.78
C PRO A 159 -10.46 -0.02 -1.61
N LEU A 160 -11.02 0.76 -0.68
CA LEU A 160 -10.67 2.17 -0.45
C LEU A 160 -9.22 2.37 0.02
N ALA A 161 -8.56 1.34 0.54
CA ALA A 161 -7.18 1.44 0.97
C ALA A 161 -6.22 1.80 -0.17
N TYR A 162 -6.49 1.40 -1.42
CA TYR A 162 -5.70 1.85 -2.59
C TYR A 162 -5.80 3.36 -2.82
N HIS A 163 -6.98 3.94 -2.57
CA HIS A 163 -7.26 5.36 -2.74
C HIS A 163 -6.61 6.17 -1.62
N THR A 164 -6.70 5.66 -0.39
CA THR A 164 -5.96 6.19 0.75
C THR A 164 -4.46 6.18 0.46
N TRP A 165 -3.90 5.06 0.01
CA TRP A 165 -2.48 4.97 -0.28
C TRP A 165 -2.07 5.89 -1.43
N HIS A 166 -2.86 5.98 -2.50
CA HIS A 166 -2.67 6.94 -3.58
C HIS A 166 -2.61 8.39 -3.08
N ALA A 167 -3.48 8.80 -2.16
CA ALA A 167 -3.47 10.15 -1.60
C ALA A 167 -2.10 10.47 -0.94
N TYR A 168 -1.55 9.56 -0.15
CA TYR A 168 -0.21 9.71 0.43
C TYR A 168 0.91 9.71 -0.64
N GLN A 169 0.83 8.83 -1.63
CA GLN A 169 1.82 8.78 -2.72
C GLN A 169 1.82 10.07 -3.53
N PHE A 170 0.63 10.58 -3.87
CA PHE A 170 0.47 11.79 -4.66
C PHE A 170 0.93 13.02 -3.87
N ALA A 171 0.59 13.11 -2.58
CA ALA A 171 1.14 14.14 -1.69
C ALA A 171 2.68 14.11 -1.68
N SER A 172 3.27 12.91 -1.58
CA SER A 172 4.72 12.73 -1.59
C SER A 172 5.35 13.21 -2.90
N VAL A 173 4.71 12.93 -4.06
CA VAL A 173 5.15 13.45 -5.36
C VAL A 173 5.09 14.98 -5.44
N LEU A 174 4.04 15.61 -4.89
CA LEU A 174 3.86 17.07 -4.92
C LEU A 174 4.80 17.80 -3.96
N LEU A 175 5.15 17.18 -2.83
CA LEU A 175 6.00 17.76 -1.79
C LEU A 175 7.48 17.36 -1.88
N ASP A 176 7.85 16.68 -2.98
CA ASP A 176 9.19 16.21 -3.27
C ASP A 176 9.76 15.25 -2.20
N ILE A 177 8.91 14.34 -1.71
CA ILE A 177 9.26 13.28 -0.77
C ILE A 177 9.36 11.98 -1.56
N ASP A 178 10.54 11.35 -1.60
CA ASP A 178 10.82 10.11 -2.36
C ASP A 178 10.24 10.12 -3.79
N ARG A 179 10.20 11.32 -4.40
CA ARG A 179 9.35 11.61 -5.56
C ARG A 179 9.55 10.65 -6.72
N ARG A 180 10.80 10.29 -7.01
CA ARG A 180 11.13 9.35 -8.09
C ARG A 180 10.49 7.98 -7.85
N PHE A 181 10.52 7.49 -6.62
CA PHE A 181 9.95 6.20 -6.26
C PHE A 181 8.43 6.23 -6.39
N TRP A 182 7.77 7.22 -5.77
CA TRP A 182 6.31 7.31 -5.81
C TRP A 182 5.75 7.60 -7.20
N ARG A 183 6.45 8.38 -8.04
CA ARG A 183 6.07 8.54 -9.45
C ARG A 183 6.01 7.23 -10.22
N ALA A 184 6.90 6.28 -9.91
CA ALA A 184 6.90 4.95 -10.52
C ALA A 184 5.84 4.02 -9.90
N MET A 185 5.55 4.17 -8.61
CA MET A 185 4.57 3.34 -7.90
C MET A 185 3.12 3.69 -8.18
N ILE A 186 2.78 4.95 -8.43
CA ILE A 186 1.38 5.37 -8.61
C ILE A 186 0.65 4.59 -9.73
N PRO A 187 1.22 4.40 -10.94
CA PRO A 187 0.62 3.54 -11.96
C PRO A 187 0.49 2.07 -11.53
N ILE A 188 1.45 1.56 -10.75
CA ILE A 188 1.41 0.20 -10.20
C ILE A 188 0.27 0.06 -9.16
N ASN A 189 0.07 1.08 -8.33
CA ASN A 189 -1.04 1.15 -7.37
C ASN A 189 -2.40 1.15 -8.07
N GLY A 190 -2.56 1.98 -9.12
CA GLY A 190 -3.78 2.00 -9.93
C GLY A 190 -4.04 0.68 -10.67
N PHE A 191 -2.98 0.04 -11.19
CA PHE A 191 -3.04 -1.30 -11.76
C PHE A 191 -3.52 -2.35 -10.74
N ALA A 192 -2.95 -2.36 -9.54
CA ALA A 192 -3.31 -3.29 -8.47
C ALA A 192 -4.77 -3.08 -8.02
N TRP A 193 -5.19 -1.84 -7.83
CA TRP A 193 -6.59 -1.49 -7.55
C TRP A 193 -7.54 -2.06 -8.61
N ALA A 194 -7.24 -1.83 -9.90
CA ALA A 194 -8.07 -2.31 -10.99
C ALA A 194 -8.10 -3.84 -11.11
N LEU A 195 -6.98 -4.52 -10.82
CA LEU A 195 -6.96 -5.98 -10.72
C LEU A 195 -7.84 -6.48 -9.58
N GLN A 196 -7.77 -5.84 -8.41
CA GLN A 196 -8.51 -6.30 -7.25
C GLN A 196 -10.03 -6.13 -7.43
N LEU A 197 -10.49 -5.11 -8.16
CA LEU A 197 -11.90 -4.98 -8.55
C LEU A 197 -12.43 -6.18 -9.36
N ILE A 198 -11.55 -6.84 -10.12
CA ILE A 198 -11.87 -8.05 -10.90
C ILE A 198 -11.75 -9.29 -10.02
N ALA A 199 -10.65 -9.42 -9.28
CA ALA A 199 -10.34 -10.61 -8.49
C ALA A 199 -11.25 -10.78 -7.26
N ARG A 200 -11.72 -9.68 -6.65
CA ARG A 200 -12.56 -9.66 -5.44
C ARG A 200 -12.09 -10.64 -4.34
N PRO A 201 -10.83 -10.53 -3.88
CA PRO A 201 -10.28 -11.43 -2.87
C PRO A 201 -10.93 -11.27 -1.50
N ASN A 202 -10.83 -12.34 -0.70
CA ASN A 202 -11.19 -12.37 0.70
C ASN A 202 -9.90 -12.42 1.54
N THR A 203 -9.88 -11.76 2.69
CA THR A 203 -8.72 -11.70 3.59
C THR A 203 -8.34 -13.03 4.24
N ARG A 204 -9.13 -14.10 4.08
CA ARG A 204 -8.94 -15.40 4.74
C ARG A 204 -8.86 -16.58 3.79
N LYS A 205 -9.41 -16.44 2.57
CA LYS A 205 -9.47 -17.51 1.57
C LYS A 205 -8.72 -17.10 0.33
N VAL A 206 -7.70 -17.88 -0.01
CA VAL A 206 -6.89 -17.70 -1.22
C VAL A 206 -7.78 -17.73 -2.46
N ASN A 207 -7.57 -16.77 -3.33
CA ASN A 207 -8.18 -16.73 -4.63
C ASN A 207 -7.42 -17.59 -5.65
N PRO A 208 -8.11 -18.20 -6.62
CA PRO A 208 -7.43 -18.66 -7.82
C PRO A 208 -6.80 -17.46 -8.55
N PRO A 209 -5.62 -17.63 -9.18
CA PRO A 209 -5.02 -16.57 -9.97
C PRO A 209 -5.92 -16.22 -11.18
N LEU A 210 -5.94 -14.95 -11.55
CA LEU A 210 -6.63 -14.50 -12.76
C LEU A 210 -5.95 -15.05 -14.01
N PRO A 211 -6.68 -15.20 -15.13
CA PRO A 211 -6.07 -15.51 -16.42
C PRO A 211 -4.97 -14.51 -16.79
N ARG A 212 -3.85 -14.98 -17.33
CA ARG A 212 -2.69 -14.14 -17.69
C ARG A 212 -3.06 -13.00 -18.64
N GLU A 213 -3.95 -13.27 -19.58
CA GLU A 213 -4.49 -12.28 -20.53
C GLU A 213 -5.29 -11.16 -19.85
N THR A 214 -6.03 -11.48 -18.77
CA THR A 214 -6.74 -10.48 -17.96
C THR A 214 -5.72 -9.58 -17.27
N VAL A 215 -4.70 -10.17 -16.63
CA VAL A 215 -3.64 -9.41 -15.96
C VAL A 215 -2.91 -8.50 -16.95
N ALA A 216 -2.53 -9.03 -18.12
CA ALA A 216 -1.85 -8.28 -19.17
C ALA A 216 -2.70 -7.11 -19.71
N ARG A 217 -4.01 -7.31 -19.89
CA ARG A 217 -4.93 -6.26 -20.36
C ARG A 217 -5.05 -5.11 -19.37
N VAL A 218 -5.18 -5.43 -18.08
CA VAL A 218 -5.23 -4.42 -17.01
C VAL A 218 -3.89 -3.69 -16.92
N ALA A 219 -2.77 -4.41 -17.01
CA ALA A 219 -1.43 -3.81 -17.04
C ALA A 219 -1.27 -2.84 -18.21
N ALA A 220 -1.66 -3.22 -19.43
CA ALA A 220 -1.61 -2.38 -20.62
C ALA A 220 -2.46 -1.10 -20.48
N SER A 221 -3.54 -1.16 -19.69
CA SER A 221 -4.42 -0.02 -19.47
C SER A 221 -3.89 0.94 -18.41
N TRP A 222 -3.21 0.44 -17.37
CA TRP A 222 -2.84 1.22 -16.19
C TRP A 222 -1.38 1.64 -16.12
N LEU A 223 -0.44 0.75 -16.47
CA LEU A 223 0.99 1.02 -16.30
C LEU A 223 1.53 2.17 -17.17
N PRO A 224 1.02 2.41 -18.40
CA PRO A 224 1.46 3.56 -19.20
C PRO A 224 0.94 4.92 -18.69
N LYS A 225 -0.03 4.94 -17.76
CA LYS A 225 -0.65 6.19 -17.31
C LYS A 225 0.35 7.05 -16.56
N SER A 226 0.27 8.37 -16.79
CA SER A 226 0.99 9.33 -15.97
C SER A 226 0.38 9.41 -14.57
N VAL A 227 1.16 9.91 -13.60
CA VAL A 227 0.67 10.20 -12.24
C VAL A 227 -0.63 11.01 -12.26
N ARG A 228 -0.70 12.07 -13.08
CA ARG A 228 -1.89 12.92 -13.19
C ARG A 228 -3.09 12.16 -13.76
N ARG A 229 -2.87 11.21 -14.67
CA ARG A 229 -3.97 10.43 -15.25
C ARG A 229 -4.52 9.41 -14.24
N VAL A 230 -3.65 8.72 -13.51
CA VAL A 230 -4.07 7.81 -12.42
C VAL A 230 -4.85 8.60 -11.36
N ASP A 231 -4.33 9.75 -10.95
CA ASP A 231 -4.99 10.63 -9.98
C ASP A 231 -6.39 11.07 -10.42
N ALA A 232 -6.54 11.53 -11.67
CA ALA A 232 -7.83 11.89 -12.24
C ALA A 232 -8.81 10.70 -12.32
N ASP A 233 -8.34 9.52 -12.73
CA ASP A 233 -9.18 8.32 -12.84
C ASP A 233 -9.68 7.84 -11.48
N LEU A 234 -8.86 7.95 -10.41
CA LEU A 234 -9.29 7.61 -9.07
C LEU A 234 -10.24 8.67 -8.47
N LEU A 235 -9.99 9.96 -8.72
CA LEU A 235 -10.89 11.04 -8.30
C LEU A 235 -12.26 10.97 -8.98
N GLU A 236 -12.35 10.44 -10.20
CA GLU A 236 -13.61 10.27 -10.93
C GLU A 236 -14.65 9.50 -10.11
N LEU A 237 -14.22 8.54 -9.31
CA LEU A 237 -15.10 7.70 -8.48
C LEU A 237 -15.73 8.43 -7.30
N TYR A 238 -15.27 9.64 -7.00
CA TYR A 238 -15.83 10.50 -5.97
C TYR A 238 -16.70 11.62 -6.54
N ARG A 239 -16.88 11.69 -7.86
CA ARG A 239 -17.76 12.69 -8.47
C ARG A 239 -19.24 12.32 -8.24
N PRO A 240 -20.12 13.29 -7.98
CA PRO A 240 -21.55 13.02 -7.91
C PRO A 240 -22.05 12.39 -9.22
N GLY A 241 -22.74 11.25 -9.14
CA GLY A 241 -23.33 10.57 -10.31
C GLY A 241 -22.46 9.50 -10.98
N THR A 242 -21.23 9.26 -10.51
CA THR A 242 -20.31 8.25 -11.06
C THR A 242 -20.20 6.99 -10.19
N SER A 243 -21.26 6.64 -9.43
CA SER A 243 -21.31 5.35 -8.74
C SER A 243 -20.94 4.24 -9.73
N PRO A 244 -19.95 3.39 -9.43
CA PRO A 244 -19.69 2.23 -10.26
C PRO A 244 -20.99 1.44 -10.33
N ARG A 245 -21.60 1.39 -11.51
CA ARG A 245 -22.76 0.53 -11.79
C ARG A 245 -22.38 -0.88 -11.36
N THR A 246 -22.93 -1.33 -10.24
CA THR A 246 -23.05 -2.74 -9.90
C THR A 246 -24.20 -3.32 -10.72
N ASP A 247 -24.09 -3.25 -12.05
CA ASP A 247 -25.02 -3.92 -12.95
C ASP A 247 -24.37 -5.23 -13.41
N ALA A 248 -24.58 -6.30 -12.63
CA ALA A 248 -24.70 -7.68 -13.10
C ALA A 248 -24.73 -8.66 -11.90
N ALA A 249 -25.92 -8.93 -11.37
CA ALA A 249 -26.40 -10.27 -10.97
C ALA A 249 -27.80 -10.19 -10.32
N SER A 250 -28.76 -9.57 -11.01
CA SER A 250 -30.17 -9.91 -10.82
C SER A 250 -30.59 -10.75 -12.02
N GLY A 251 -30.03 -11.96 -12.08
CA GLY A 251 -30.47 -13.02 -12.97
C GLY A 251 -31.27 -14.00 -12.13
N GLN A 252 -32.58 -13.96 -12.30
CA GLN A 252 -33.58 -14.88 -11.81
C GLN A 252 -33.09 -16.33 -11.68
N LEU A 253 -33.39 -16.95 -10.54
CA LEU A 253 -33.97 -18.29 -10.50
C LEU A 253 -35.01 -18.30 -9.37
N GLY A 254 -36.20 -18.78 -9.71
CA GLY A 254 -37.33 -18.98 -8.79
C GLY A 254 -37.21 -20.23 -7.96
#